data_AF-A0A818NNZ1-F1
#
_entry.id   AF-A0A818NNZ1-F1
#
_cell.length_a   1.000
_cell.length_b   1.000
_cell.length_c   1.000
_cell.angle_alpha   90.00
_cell.angle_beta   90.00
_cell.angle_gamma   90.00
#
_symmetry.space_group_name_H-M   'P 1'
#
loop_
_entity.id
_entity.type
_entity.pdbx_description
1 polymer ?
#
loop_
_entity_poly.entity_id
_entity_poly.type
_entity_poly.pdbx_seq_one_letter_code
_entity_poly.pdbx_strand_id
1 'polypeptide(L)'
;MHVDTTVISDDSSYHCDRINRMKFSGLDPSLALAFGCKTESEFDDLIMKLRQSLPSRPMFEICETNPFDALAEKMDQHEVLSLDSDDDFELV
;
A
#
# COMPACT_ATOMS: atom_id res chain seq x y z
N MET A 1 -23.22 33.64 38.85
CA MET A 1 -22.73 32.30 38.46
C MET A 1 -23.03 32.15 36.98
N HIS A 2 -22.02 32.22 36.11
CA HIS A 2 -22.18 31.97 34.68
C HIS A 2 -22.11 30.45 34.48
N VAL A 3 -23.16 29.86 33.93
CA VAL A 3 -23.20 28.45 33.54
C VAL A 3 -22.69 28.40 32.10
N ASP A 4 -21.43 28.02 31.92
CA ASP A 4 -20.88 27.73 30.59
C ASP A 4 -21.64 26.53 30.00
N THR A 5 -22.62 26.84 29.16
CA THR A 5 -23.32 25.83 28.37
C THR A 5 -22.37 25.39 27.27
N THR A 6 -21.68 24.27 27.47
CA THR A 6 -20.95 23.60 26.40
C THR A 6 -21.96 23.20 25.33
N VAL A 7 -21.96 23.91 24.20
CA VAL A 7 -22.74 23.54 23.02
C VAL A 7 -22.14 22.24 22.50
N ILE A 8 -22.75 21.11 22.85
CA ILE A 8 -22.42 19.82 22.25
C ILE A 8 -22.85 19.92 20.79
N SER A 9 -21.88 19.88 19.89
CA SER A 9 -22.14 19.89 18.45
C SER A 9 -22.79 18.56 18.06
N ASP A 10 -23.92 18.60 17.36
CA ASP A 10 -24.60 17.40 16.85
C ASP A 10 -23.77 16.79 15.71
N ASP A 11 -23.27 15.58 15.92
CA ASP A 11 -22.44 14.84 14.97
C ASP A 11 -23.17 13.63 14.35
N SER A 12 -24.48 13.49 14.57
CA SER A 12 -25.27 12.33 14.14
C SER A 12 -25.17 12.03 12.64
N SER A 13 -24.96 13.04 11.80
CA SER A 13 -24.80 12.87 10.34
C SER A 13 -23.47 12.24 9.90
N TYR A 14 -22.47 12.14 10.79
CA TYR A 14 -21.19 11.46 10.52
C TYR A 14 -21.20 9.98 10.89
N HIS A 15 -22.23 9.51 11.59
CA HIS A 15 -22.37 8.12 12.00
C HIS A 15 -23.36 7.39 11.08
N CYS A 16 -22.99 6.19 10.65
CA CYS A 16 -23.85 5.34 9.84
C CYS A 16 -24.46 4.23 10.71
N ASP A 17 -25.77 4.28 10.95
CA ASP A 17 -26.47 3.30 11.80
C ASP A 17 -26.74 1.94 11.11
N ARG A 18 -26.29 1.78 9.86
CA ARG A 18 -26.59 0.61 9.02
C ARG A 18 -25.34 0.08 8.32
N ILE A 19 -25.18 -1.23 8.32
CA ILE A 19 -24.11 -1.91 7.58
C ILE A 19 -24.63 -2.33 6.20
N ASN A 20 -24.03 -1.78 5.14
CA ASN A 20 -24.29 -2.22 3.78
C ASN A 20 -23.47 -3.46 3.45
N ARG A 21 -24.04 -4.39 2.67
CA ARG A 21 -23.37 -5.63 2.26
C ARG A 21 -23.44 -5.80 0.75
N MET A 22 -22.38 -6.35 0.17
CA MET A 22 -22.33 -6.77 -1.22
C MET A 22 -21.62 -8.12 -1.33
N LYS A 23 -21.89 -8.86 -2.41
CA LYS A 23 -21.13 -10.08 -2.71
C LYS A 23 -19.70 -9.69 -3.08
N PHE A 24 -18.71 -10.49 -2.68
CA PHE A 24 -17.30 -10.25 -3.00
C PHE A 24 -17.06 -10.14 -4.51
N SER A 25 -17.75 -10.95 -5.32
CA SER A 25 -17.69 -10.91 -6.79
C SER A 25 -18.20 -9.59 -7.41
N GLY A 26 -18.84 -8.72 -6.62
CA GLY A 26 -19.28 -7.41 -7.06
C GLY A 26 -18.30 -6.29 -6.71
N LEU A 27 -17.19 -6.59 -6.01
CA LEU A 27 -16.16 -5.59 -5.72
C LEU A 27 -15.42 -5.24 -7.01
N ASP A 28 -15.13 -3.95 -7.17
CA ASP A 28 -14.22 -3.50 -8.20
C ASP A 28 -12.80 -4.05 -7.89
N PRO A 29 -12.03 -4.52 -8.89
CA PRO A 29 -10.67 -5.02 -8.67
C PRO A 29 -9.68 -3.95 -8.18
N SER A 30 -9.93 -2.67 -8.46
CA SER A 30 -9.08 -1.57 -8.00
C SER A 30 -9.42 -1.20 -6.56
N LEU A 31 -8.53 -1.57 -5.64
CA LEU A 31 -8.72 -1.38 -4.21
C LEU A 31 -7.45 -0.85 -3.56
N ALA A 32 -7.62 -0.11 -2.47
CA ALA A 32 -6.56 0.26 -1.55
C ALA A 32 -6.81 -0.40 -0.20
N LEU A 33 -5.75 -1.00 0.37
CA LEU A 33 -5.76 -1.55 1.72
C LEU A 33 -5.05 -0.58 2.66
N ALA A 34 -5.60 -0.41 3.87
CA ALA A 34 -5.01 0.43 4.89
C ALA A 34 -5.01 -0.31 6.23
N PHE A 35 -3.90 -0.19 6.95
CA PHE A 35 -3.75 -0.71 8.31
C PHE A 35 -3.38 0.46 9.23
N GLY A 36 -4.17 0.69 10.27
CA GLY A 36 -3.88 1.71 11.27
C GLY A 36 -2.98 1.15 12.37
N CYS A 37 -1.74 1.63 12.45
CA CYS A 37 -0.81 1.32 13.54
C CYS A 37 -0.48 2.62 14.26
N LYS A 38 -0.83 2.73 15.54
CA LYS A 38 -0.55 3.90 16.37
C LYS A 38 0.89 3.92 16.88
N THR A 39 1.48 2.75 17.04
CA THR A 39 2.84 2.58 17.56
C THR A 39 3.67 1.70 16.64
N GLU A 40 4.99 1.81 16.76
CA GLU A 40 5.94 0.95 16.05
C GLU A 40 5.72 -0.53 16.41
N SER A 41 5.49 -0.84 17.69
CA SER A 41 5.18 -2.21 18.13
C SER A 41 3.93 -2.79 17.47
N GLU A 42 2.90 -1.99 17.20
CA GLU A 42 1.71 -2.45 16.47
C GLU A 42 2.02 -2.75 15.00
N PHE A 43 2.92 -1.96 14.40
CA PHE A 43 3.40 -2.21 13.05
C PHE A 43 4.24 -3.48 12.98
N ASP A 44 5.18 -3.70 13.92
CA ASP A 44 5.99 -4.92 13.98
C ASP A 44 5.11 -6.17 14.14
N ASP A 45 4.11 -6.10 15.02
CA ASP A 45 3.13 -7.17 15.22
C ASP A 45 2.32 -7.45 13.94
N LEU A 46 1.94 -6.42 13.19
CA LEU A 46 1.25 -6.56 11.91
C LEU A 46 2.13 -7.27 10.89
N ILE A 47 3.39 -6.82 10.72
CA ILE A 47 4.34 -7.43 9.78
C ILE A 47 4.59 -8.89 10.13
N MET A 48 4.78 -9.21 11.42
CA MET A 48 4.93 -10.58 11.89
C MET A 48 3.73 -11.45 11.50
N LYS A 49 2.50 -10.99 11.77
CA LYS A 49 1.27 -11.73 11.45
C LYS A 49 1.10 -11.95 9.96
N LEU A 50 1.31 -10.91 9.15
CA LEU A 50 1.15 -10.99 7.71
C LEU A 50 2.12 -12.01 7.09
N ARG A 51 3.39 -12.04 7.55
CA ARG A 51 4.38 -13.03 7.08
C ARG A 51 4.00 -14.47 7.42
N GLN A 52 3.38 -14.69 8.57
CA GLN A 52 2.94 -16.02 9.00
C GLN A 52 1.71 -16.53 8.22
N SER A 53 0.91 -15.62 7.65
CA SER A 53 -0.37 -15.95 7.02
C SER A 53 -0.40 -15.67 5.51
N LEU A 54 0.75 -15.67 4.82
CA LEU A 54 0.76 -15.40 3.38
C LEU A 54 0.04 -16.52 2.60
N PRO A 55 -0.98 -16.19 1.79
CA PRO A 55 -1.63 -17.16 0.94
C PRO A 55 -0.71 -17.58 -0.22
N SER A 56 -1.04 -18.68 -0.91
CA SER A 56 -0.29 -19.15 -2.08
C SER A 56 -0.21 -18.14 -3.23
N ARG A 57 -1.12 -17.17 -3.26
CA ARG A 57 -1.16 -16.04 -4.20
C ARG A 57 -1.35 -14.74 -3.40
N PRO A 58 -0.26 -14.12 -2.90
CA PRO A 58 -0.36 -12.89 -2.13
C PRO A 58 -0.75 -11.71 -3.03
N MET A 59 -1.53 -10.77 -2.49
CA MET A 59 -1.93 -9.55 -3.21
C MET A 59 -0.87 -8.44 -3.13
N PHE A 60 0.07 -8.55 -2.19
CA PHE A 60 1.16 -7.61 -1.96
C PHE A 60 2.36 -8.35 -1.37
N GLU A 61 3.54 -7.73 -1.44
CA GLU A 61 4.78 -8.25 -0.87
C GLU A 61 5.23 -7.43 0.35
N ILE A 62 6.03 -8.05 1.22
CA ILE A 62 6.64 -7.40 2.39
C ILE A 62 8.16 -7.59 2.28
N CYS A 63 8.87 -6.50 2.08
CA CYS A 63 10.33 -6.48 1.93
C CYS A 63 10.98 -5.81 3.14
N GLU A 64 12.12 -6.32 3.60
CA GLU A 64 12.90 -5.69 4.67
C GLU A 64 13.80 -4.57 4.16
N THR A 65 14.27 -4.71 2.93
CA THR A 65 15.11 -3.75 2.23
C THR A 65 14.46 -3.37 0.91
N ASN A 66 14.95 -2.28 0.31
CA ASN A 66 14.50 -1.88 -1.01
C ASN A 66 14.88 -2.96 -2.04
N PRO A 67 13.92 -3.51 -2.81
CA PRO A 67 14.20 -4.56 -3.79
C PRO A 67 15.15 -4.10 -4.90
N PHE A 68 15.26 -2.80 -5.17
CA PHE A 68 16.16 -2.25 -6.19
C PHE A 68 17.62 -2.16 -5.73
N ASP A 69 17.89 -2.10 -4.42
CA ASP A 69 19.27 -2.09 -3.91
C ASP A 69 19.98 -3.42 -4.27
N ALA A 70 19.27 -4.54 -4.18
CA ALA A 70 19.77 -5.86 -4.58
C ALA A 70 19.96 -6.03 -6.10
N LEU A 71 19.35 -5.16 -6.91
CA LEU A 71 19.52 -5.14 -8.37
C LEU A 71 20.74 -4.29 -8.76
N ALA A 72 20.98 -3.18 -8.06
CA ALA A 72 22.15 -2.33 -8.29
C ALA A 72 23.47 -3.11 -8.12
N GLU A 73 23.56 -3.97 -7.10
CA GLU A 73 24.75 -4.82 -6.90
C GLU A 73 24.97 -5.86 -8.02
N LYS A 74 23.93 -6.20 -8.79
CA LYS A 74 24.01 -7.15 -9.90
C LYS A 74 24.37 -6.47 -11.23
N MET A 75 23.99 -5.20 -11.42
CA MET A 75 24.30 -4.43 -12.63
C MET A 75 25.76 -3.99 -12.69
N ASP A 76 26.46 -3.88 -11.56
CA ASP A 76 27.91 -3.61 -11.52
C ASP A 76 28.75 -4.78 -12.07
N GLN A 77 28.16 -5.97 -12.23
CA GLN A 77 28.86 -7.18 -12.71
C GLN A 77 28.56 -7.57 -14.16
N HIS A 78 27.70 -6.84 -14.90
CA HIS A 78 27.46 -7.15 -16.31
C HIS A 78 27.02 -5.92 -17.13
N GLU A 79 27.74 -5.69 -18.24
CA GLU A 79 27.40 -4.84 -19.40
C GLU A 79 27.72 -3.33 -19.39
N VAL A 80 28.98 -3.06 -19.75
CA VAL A 80 29.29 -2.12 -20.84
C VAL A 80 28.60 -2.63 -22.11
N LEU A 81 27.31 -2.30 -22.29
CA LEU A 81 26.68 -2.37 -23.61
C LEU A 81 27.17 -1.16 -24.40
N SER A 82 28.14 -1.39 -25.29
CA SER A 82 28.45 -0.47 -26.38
C SER A 82 27.19 -0.29 -27.23
N LEU A 83 26.46 0.79 -26.98
CA LEU A 83 25.42 1.29 -27.87
C LEU A 83 26.11 1.82 -29.14
N ASP A 84 26.33 0.94 -30.11
CA ASP A 84 26.61 1.38 -31.47
C ASP A 84 25.38 2.16 -31.96
N SER A 85 25.58 3.46 -32.07
CA SER A 85 24.58 4.45 -32.47
C SER A 85 24.57 4.52 -33.99
N ASP A 86 23.64 3.81 -34.67
CA ASP A 86 23.39 3.98 -36.11
C ASP A 86 22.02 3.35 -36.51
N ASP A 87 20.92 3.82 -35.92
CA ASP A 87 19.58 3.53 -36.46
C ASP A 87 18.85 4.87 -36.71
N ASP A 88 19.11 5.43 -37.90
CA ASP A 88 18.40 6.55 -38.51
C ASP A 88 16.95 6.12 -38.82
N PHE A 89 15.99 6.61 -38.04
CA PHE A 89 14.58 6.44 -38.36
C PHE A 89 14.17 7.47 -39.43
N GLU A 90 14.19 7.08 -40.70
CA GLU A 90 13.50 7.85 -41.75
C GLU A 90 11.98 7.73 -41.58
N LEU A 91 11.33 8.89 -41.48
CA LEU A 91 9.88 9.05 -41.37
C LEU A 91 9.32 9.26 -42.78
N VAL A 92 8.67 8.22 -43.33
CA VAL A 92 7.81 8.33 -44.53
C VAL A 92 6.39 8.67 -44.13
#